data_AF-A0A7G6U9G6-F1
#
_entry.id   AF-A0A7G6U9G6-F1
#
_cell.length_a   1.000
_cell.length_b   1.000
_cell.length_c   1.000
_cell.angle_alpha   90.00
_cell.angle_beta   90.00
_cell.angle_gamma   90.00
#
_symmetry.space_group_name_H-M   'P 1'
#
loop_
_entity.id
_entity.type
_entity.pdbx_description
1 polymer ?
#
loop_
_entity_poly.entity_id
_entity_poly.type
_entity_poly.pdbx_seq_one_letter_code
_entity_poly.pdbx_strand_id
1 'polypeptide(L)'
;MVHHNHHHRLSSNTLATGLKVARDPMRLLSVADYWIEFDEPTDLLHDPRATFEQDAAHLIAACELHGIAYRQDDEPAFPIWLLREFYPSNP
;
A
#
# COMPACT_ATOMS: atom_id res chain seq x y z
N MET A 1 -25.38 -35.82 -13.75
CA MET A 1 -24.26 -35.01 -14.27
C MET A 1 -24.32 -33.66 -13.56
N VAL A 2 -23.54 -33.47 -12.51
CA VAL A 2 -23.51 -32.22 -11.73
C VAL A 2 -22.26 -31.43 -12.15
N HIS A 3 -22.50 -30.29 -12.81
CA HIS A 3 -21.46 -29.31 -13.13
C HIS A 3 -20.99 -28.65 -11.82
N HIS A 4 -19.72 -28.81 -11.49
CA HIS A 4 -19.05 -28.01 -10.47
C HIS A 4 -18.70 -26.66 -11.06
N ASN A 5 -19.60 -25.68 -10.88
CA ASN A 5 -19.30 -24.29 -11.18
C ASN A 5 -18.47 -23.73 -10.02
N HIS A 6 -17.14 -23.74 -10.18
CA HIS A 6 -16.20 -23.18 -9.24
C HIS A 6 -16.27 -21.64 -9.35
N HIS A 7 -17.27 -21.04 -8.70
CA HIS A 7 -17.26 -19.60 -8.48
C HIS A 7 -16.17 -19.32 -7.45
N HIS A 8 -14.96 -19.04 -7.93
CA HIS A 8 -13.99 -18.23 -7.19
C HIS A 8 -14.72 -16.93 -6.84
N ARG A 9 -15.30 -16.87 -5.64
CA ARG A 9 -15.71 -15.59 -5.07
C ARG A 9 -14.43 -14.79 -4.95
N LEU A 10 -14.22 -13.87 -5.89
CA LEU A 10 -13.32 -12.75 -5.68
C LEU A 10 -13.71 -12.17 -4.33
N SER A 11 -12.86 -12.39 -3.32
CA SER A 11 -13.09 -11.98 -1.95
C SER A 11 -13.49 -10.51 -1.95
N SER A 12 -14.65 -10.18 -1.41
CA SER A 12 -15.19 -8.81 -1.41
C SER A 12 -14.25 -7.78 -0.75
N ASN A 13 -13.20 -8.23 -0.06
CA ASN A 13 -12.14 -7.38 0.49
C ASN A 13 -11.31 -6.67 -0.59
N THR A 14 -10.90 -7.34 -1.67
CA THR A 14 -10.01 -6.76 -2.69
C THR A 14 -10.67 -5.59 -3.43
N LEU A 15 -11.97 -5.72 -3.74
CA LEU A 15 -12.75 -4.65 -4.36
C LEU A 15 -12.94 -3.45 -3.43
N ALA A 16 -13.06 -3.67 -2.11
CA ALA A 16 -13.25 -2.59 -1.15
C ALA A 16 -11.99 -1.74 -0.95
N THR A 17 -10.80 -2.33 -0.99
CA THR A 17 -9.53 -1.61 -0.80
C THR A 17 -9.21 -0.69 -1.98
N GLY A 18 -9.37 -1.17 -3.22
CA GLY A 18 -9.23 -0.33 -4.41
C GLY A 18 -10.21 0.84 -4.46
N LEU A 19 -11.45 0.64 -3.98
CA LEU A 19 -12.47 1.69 -3.89
C LEU A 19 -12.17 2.75 -2.83
N LYS A 20 -11.53 2.39 -1.71
CA LYS A 20 -11.12 3.36 -0.67
C LYS A 20 -10.03 4.29 -1.19
N VAL A 21 -9.05 3.76 -1.93
CA VAL A 21 -7.97 4.55 -2.53
C VAL A 21 -8.48 5.50 -3.61
N ALA A 22 -9.40 5.02 -4.47
CA ALA A 22 -10.00 5.85 -5.51
C ALA A 22 -10.79 7.05 -4.97
N ARG A 23 -11.16 7.02 -3.68
CA ARG A 23 -11.97 8.07 -3.04
C ARG A 23 -11.15 9.30 -2.65
N ASP A 24 -9.86 9.13 -2.34
CA ASP A 24 -8.96 10.24 -2.04
C ASP A 24 -7.50 9.88 -2.37
N PRO A 25 -7.04 10.16 -3.60
CA PRO A 25 -5.67 9.87 -4.00
C PRO A 25 -4.64 10.73 -3.26
N MET A 26 -5.05 11.86 -2.66
CA MET A 26 -4.15 12.72 -1.89
C MET A 26 -4.05 12.31 -0.42
N ARG A 27 -4.78 11.26 0.00
CA ARG A 27 -4.66 10.72 1.36
C ARG A 27 -3.22 10.28 1.60
N LEU A 28 -2.65 10.77 2.69
CA LEU A 28 -1.32 10.40 3.14
C LEU A 28 -1.41 9.18 4.07
N LEU A 29 -0.58 8.18 3.81
CA LEU A 29 -0.42 6.99 4.64
C LEU A 29 1.06 6.73 4.90
N SER A 30 1.41 6.19 6.07
CA SER A 30 2.74 5.63 6.26
C SER A 30 2.89 4.32 5.47
N VAL A 31 4.13 3.83 5.36
CA VAL A 31 4.39 2.50 4.78
C VAL A 31 3.67 1.42 5.60
N ALA A 32 3.71 1.48 6.92
CA ALA A 32 3.04 0.51 7.78
C ALA A 32 1.51 0.57 7.63
N ASP A 33 0.92 1.77 7.64
CA ASP A 33 -0.52 1.95 7.44
C ASP A 33 -0.98 1.41 6.08
N TYR A 34 -0.18 1.61 5.03
CA TYR A 34 -0.46 1.07 3.70
C TYR A 34 -0.47 -0.46 3.71
N TRP A 35 0.52 -1.10 4.32
CA TRP A 35 0.57 -2.56 4.42
C TRP A 35 -0.60 -3.12 5.24
N ILE A 36 -0.96 -2.48 6.35
CA ILE A 36 -2.12 -2.86 7.17
C ILE A 36 -3.43 -2.72 6.39
N GLU A 37 -3.63 -1.60 5.68
CA GLU A 37 -4.86 -1.36 4.93
C GLU A 37 -5.07 -2.33 3.76
N PHE A 38 -3.99 -2.85 3.20
CA PHE A 38 -4.01 -3.82 2.10
C PHE A 38 -3.89 -5.27 2.56
N ASP A 39 -3.91 -5.52 3.89
CA ASP A 39 -3.79 -6.86 4.49
C ASP A 39 -2.55 -7.62 3.98
N GLU A 40 -1.47 -6.86 3.76
CA GLU A 40 -0.20 -7.42 3.29
C GLU A 40 0.44 -8.22 4.41
N PRO A 41 0.92 -9.45 4.14
CA PRO A 41 1.45 -10.31 5.18
C PRO A 41 2.82 -9.81 5.61
N THR A 42 2.84 -8.92 6.60
CA THR A 42 4.05 -8.42 7.26
C THR A 42 4.89 -9.53 7.87
N ASP A 43 4.26 -10.67 8.20
CA ASP A 43 4.92 -11.88 8.70
C ASP A 43 5.85 -12.56 7.68
N LEU A 44 5.75 -12.20 6.40
CA LEU A 44 6.70 -12.66 5.37
C LEU A 44 8.00 -11.85 5.37
N LEU A 45 8.02 -10.68 6.01
CA LEU A 45 9.23 -9.88 6.16
C LEU A 45 10.05 -10.40 7.34
N HIS A 46 11.34 -10.61 7.11
CA HIS A 46 12.27 -11.04 8.16
C HIS A 46 12.46 -9.95 9.24
N ASP A 47 12.46 -8.68 8.83
CA ASP A 47 12.47 -7.51 9.71
C ASP A 47 11.57 -6.41 9.11
N PRO A 48 10.27 -6.43 9.44
CA PRO A 48 9.30 -5.47 8.88
C PRO A 48 9.69 -4.02 9.17
N ARG A 49 10.27 -3.75 10.34
CA ARG A 49 10.65 -2.40 10.74
C ARG A 49 11.80 -1.88 9.88
N ALA A 50 12.87 -2.65 9.73
CA ALA A 50 14.00 -2.25 8.90
C ALA A 50 13.58 -2.06 7.43
N THR A 51 12.69 -2.93 6.91
CA THR A 51 12.11 -2.78 5.57
C THR A 51 11.31 -1.49 5.44
N PHE A 52 10.43 -1.18 6.39
CA PHE A 52 9.62 0.03 6.33
C PHE A 52 10.44 1.31 6.46
N GLU A 53 11.47 1.32 7.31
CA GLU A 53 12.41 2.44 7.42
C GLU A 53 13.17 2.67 6.10
N GLN A 54 13.61 1.59 5.45
CA GLN A 54 14.29 1.67 4.15
C GLN A 54 13.35 2.16 3.04
N ASP A 55 12.13 1.64 2.97
CA ASP A 55 11.14 2.03 1.97
C ASP A 55 10.71 3.49 2.17
N ALA A 56 10.53 3.92 3.43
CA ALA A 56 10.26 5.32 3.75
C ALA A 56 11.40 6.24 3.29
N ALA A 57 12.66 5.84 3.45
CA ALA A 57 13.80 6.62 2.95
C ALA A 57 13.80 6.75 1.42
N HIS A 58 13.46 5.68 0.68
CA HIS A 58 13.32 5.74 -0.77
C HIS A 58 12.17 6.65 -1.22
N LEU A 59 11.03 6.58 -0.53
CA LEU A 59 9.85 7.41 -0.82
C LEU A 59 10.12 8.88 -0.50
N ILE A 60 10.83 9.19 0.59
CA ILE A 60 11.28 10.56 0.90
C ILE A 60 12.15 11.08 -0.25
N ALA A 61 13.15 10.32 -0.68
CA ALA A 61 14.04 10.72 -1.77
C ALA A 61 13.26 10.96 -3.08
N ALA A 62 12.27 10.12 -3.40
CA ALA A 62 11.40 10.31 -4.55
C ALA A 62 10.54 11.58 -4.42
N CYS A 63 9.97 11.82 -3.24
CA CYS A 63 9.18 13.03 -2.98
C CYS A 63 10.02 14.30 -3.13
N GLU A 64 11.23 14.32 -2.57
CA GLU A 64 12.15 15.45 -2.67
C GLU A 64 12.62 15.69 -4.11
N LEU A 65 12.93 14.62 -4.84
CA LEU A 65 13.36 14.71 -6.25
C LEU A 65 12.27 15.27 -7.16
N HIS A 66 11.01 14.89 -6.92
CA HIS A 66 9.88 15.24 -7.78
C HIS A 66 9.01 16.38 -7.27
N GLY A 67 9.33 16.95 -6.10
CA GLY A 67 8.54 18.02 -5.47
C GLY A 67 7.16 17.57 -5.00
N ILE A 68 7.01 16.31 -4.59
CA ILE A 68 5.76 15.74 -4.09
C ILE A 68 5.62 16.07 -2.61
N ALA A 69 4.46 16.59 -2.22
CA ALA A 69 4.15 16.84 -0.82
C ALA A 69 3.97 15.53 -0.05
N TYR A 70 4.66 15.42 1.09
CA TYR A 70 4.55 14.32 2.04
C TYR A 70 4.58 14.87 3.47
N ARG A 71 4.17 14.07 4.44
CA ARG A 71 4.23 14.42 5.86
C ARG A 71 5.53 13.90 6.46
N GLN A 72 6.33 14.80 7.02
CA GLN A 72 7.63 14.51 7.62
C GLN A 72 7.50 14.55 9.15
N ASP A 73 6.93 13.49 9.72
CA ASP A 73 6.88 13.24 11.17
C ASP A 73 7.81 12.07 11.53
N ASP A 74 7.78 11.61 12.78
CA ASP A 74 8.49 10.38 13.22
C ASP A 74 8.12 9.15 12.37
N GLU A 75 6.90 9.13 11.83
CA GLU A 75 6.44 8.15 10.85
C GLU A 75 6.00 8.88 9.56
N PRO A 76 6.90 8.96 8.56
CA PRO A 76 6.62 9.65 7.30
C PRO A 76 5.41 9.08 6.59
N ALA A 77 4.56 9.95 6.05
CA ALA A 77 3.37 9.55 5.31
C ALA A 77 3.35 10.15 3.90
N PHE A 78 2.97 9.31 2.94
CA PHE A 78 3.10 9.57 1.51
C PHE A 78 1.74 9.48 0.83
N PRO A 79 1.54 10.17 -0.29
CA PRO A 79 0.31 10.03 -1.07
C PRO A 79 0.07 8.58 -1.46
N ILE A 80 -1.15 8.10 -1.27
CA ILE A 80 -1.51 6.71 -1.53
C ILE A 80 -1.29 6.28 -2.99
N TRP A 81 -1.39 7.20 -3.95
CA TRP A 81 -1.05 6.91 -5.35
C TRP A 81 0.43 6.58 -5.53
N LEU A 82 1.32 7.27 -4.81
CA LEU A 82 2.76 7.06 -4.88
C LEU A 82 3.13 5.70 -4.27
N LEU A 83 2.49 5.35 -3.15
CA LEU A 83 2.66 4.03 -2.52
C LEU A 83 2.21 2.90 -3.44
N ARG A 84 1.14 3.08 -4.21
CA ARG A 84 0.70 2.10 -5.23
C ARG A 84 1.68 1.96 -6.39
N GLU A 85 2.27 3.06 -6.84
CA GLU A 85 3.31 3.01 -7.88
C GLU A 85 4.60 2.36 -7.36
N PHE A 86 4.93 2.57 -6.09
CA PHE A 86 6.09 1.99 -5.43
C PHE A 86 5.94 0.49 -5.15
N TYR A 87 4.72 0.02 -4.86
CA TYR A 87 4.37 -1.40 -4.71
C TYR A 87 3.46 -1.89 -5.86
N PRO A 88 3.97 -1.96 -7.12
CA PRO A 88 3.16 -2.26 -8.30
C PRO A 88 2.71 -3.73 -8.37
N SER A 89 3.30 -4.61 -7.56
CA SER A 89 2.96 -6.04 -7.48
C SER A 89 1.70 -6.34 -6.65
N ASN A 90 0.87 -5.34 -6.38
CA ASN A 90 -0.39 -5.48 -5.65
C ASN A 90 -1.60 -5.44 -6.64
N PRO A 91 -1.94 -6.57 -7.32
CA PRO A 91 -3.10 -6.67 -8.21
C PRO A 91 -4.46 -6.69 -7.51
#